data_AF-A0AAD7WFT6-F1
#
_entry.id   AF-A0AAD7WFT6-F1
#
_cell.length_a   1.000
_cell.length_b   1.000
_cell.length_c   1.000
_cell.angle_alpha   90.00
_cell.angle_beta   90.00
_cell.angle_gamma   90.00
#
_symmetry.space_group_name_H-M   'P 1'
#
loop_
_entity.id
_entity.type
_entity.pdbx_description
1 polymer ?
#
loop_
_entity_poly.entity_id
_entity_poly.type
_entity_poly.pdbx_seq_one_letter_code
_entity_poly.pdbx_strand_id
1 'polypeptide(L)'
;CLLVACTVLVLTQSSILALLAIAIDRYLRVKIPMSYKRVVTPRRAGVAVVLCWMVAFVVGLTPMLGWNNLQRLRENGSMDADLVITCQFENVISMEYMVYFNFFGWVLPPLLLMLLIYAEIFYMIHRQLDKKVSTSHSDPSKYYGKELKLAKSLALVLFLFALSWLPLHILNCITLFCPACEKPMFLIYIAILLTHGNSAVNPIVYAFRIKKFRTAFLKIWEHYVCCKESARIRRCPSERLDSHIRRHQQQHDDI
;
A
#
# COMPACT_ATOMS: atom_id res chain seq x y z
N CYS A 1 5.93 22.95 14.26
CA CYS A 1 6.38 22.72 12.87
C CYS A 1 6.98 21.33 12.67
N LEU A 2 8.08 20.98 13.37
CA LEU A 2 8.78 19.69 13.19
C LEU A 2 7.88 18.46 13.31
N LEU A 3 7.01 18.41 14.33
CA LEU A 3 6.06 17.30 14.52
C LEU A 3 5.15 17.09 13.30
N VAL A 4 4.62 18.18 12.72
CA VAL A 4 3.75 18.12 11.53
C VAL A 4 4.50 17.54 10.33
N ALA A 5 5.75 17.95 10.11
CA ALA A 5 6.60 17.39 9.06
C ALA A 5 6.89 15.89 9.30
N CYS A 6 7.18 15.50 10.54
CA CYS A 6 7.46 14.10 10.89
C CYS A 6 6.24 13.19 10.70
N THR A 7 5.01 13.68 10.95
CA THR A 7 3.78 12.90 10.70
C THR A 7 3.70 12.42 9.25
N VAL A 8 4.04 13.28 8.28
CA VAL A 8 4.06 12.89 6.86
C VAL A 8 5.10 11.80 6.61
N LEU A 9 6.30 11.94 7.18
CA LEU A 9 7.37 10.93 7.04
C LEU A 9 6.96 9.56 7.59
N VAL A 10 6.30 9.52 8.75
CA VAL A 10 5.79 8.28 9.35
C VAL A 10 4.75 7.61 8.44
N LEU A 11 3.79 8.38 7.93
CA LEU A 11 2.74 7.86 7.05
C LEU A 11 3.32 7.32 5.73
N THR A 12 4.27 8.03 5.14
CA THR A 12 4.98 7.59 3.94
C THR A 12 5.74 6.29 4.20
N GLN A 13 6.50 6.22 5.29
CA GLN A 13 7.27 5.02 5.62
C GLN A 13 6.36 3.81 5.87
N SER A 14 5.24 4.01 6.56
CA SER A 14 4.22 2.98 6.77
C SER A 14 3.67 2.46 5.44
N SER A 15 3.40 3.35 4.49
CA SER A 15 2.93 2.99 3.15
C SER A 15 3.95 2.13 2.39
N ILE A 16 5.24 2.49 2.41
CA ILE A 16 6.33 1.74 1.76
C ILE A 16 6.43 0.32 2.33
N LEU A 17 6.47 0.21 3.67
CA LEU A 17 6.59 -1.07 4.34
C LEU A 17 5.35 -1.95 4.13
N ALA A 18 4.16 -1.35 4.09
CA ALA A 18 2.93 -2.07 3.74
C ALA A 18 2.95 -2.60 2.30
N LEU A 19 3.41 -1.81 1.33
CA LEU A 19 3.55 -2.25 -0.07
C LEU A 19 4.59 -3.37 -0.20
N LEU A 20 5.71 -3.28 0.52
CA LEU A 20 6.71 -4.33 0.57
C LEU A 20 6.15 -5.62 1.18
N ALA A 21 5.42 -5.52 2.29
CA ALA A 21 4.77 -6.67 2.92
C ALA A 21 3.75 -7.33 1.97
N ILE A 22 2.98 -6.54 1.22
CA ILE A 22 2.07 -7.05 0.18
C ILE A 22 2.85 -7.75 -0.94
N ALA A 23 3.98 -7.20 -1.38
CA ALA A 23 4.83 -7.83 -2.39
C ALA A 23 5.39 -9.18 -1.90
N ILE A 24 5.88 -9.25 -0.66
CA ILE A 24 6.37 -10.48 -0.03
C ILE A 24 5.23 -11.52 0.13
N ASP A 25 4.04 -11.13 0.58
CA ASP A 25 2.88 -12.02 0.66
C ASP A 25 2.57 -12.67 -0.70
N ARG A 26 2.61 -11.87 -1.76
CA ARG A 26 2.38 -12.36 -3.13
C ARG A 26 3.49 -13.27 -3.59
N TYR A 27 4.74 -12.91 -3.33
CA TYR A 27 5.88 -13.77 -3.63
C TYR A 27 5.74 -15.14 -2.98
N LEU A 28 5.45 -15.19 -1.68
CA LEU A 28 5.25 -16.44 -0.93
C LEU A 28 4.10 -17.26 -1.51
N ARG A 29 2.99 -16.62 -1.87
CA ARG A 29 1.83 -17.32 -2.47
C ARG A 29 2.17 -17.99 -3.80
N VAL A 30 2.94 -17.32 -4.66
CA VAL A 30 3.30 -17.86 -5.98
C VAL A 30 4.44 -18.89 -5.86
N LYS A 31 5.41 -18.67 -4.97
CA LYS A 31 6.59 -19.53 -4.80
C LYS A 31 6.31 -20.84 -4.07
N ILE A 32 5.50 -20.81 -3.01
CA ILE A 32 5.25 -21.97 -2.13
C ILE A 32 3.75 -22.22 -1.90
N PRO A 33 2.98 -22.52 -2.96
CA PRO A 33 1.51 -22.64 -2.87
C PRO A 33 1.04 -23.67 -1.83
N MET A 34 1.75 -24.80 -1.69
CA MET A 34 1.39 -25.88 -0.76
C MET A 34 1.66 -25.54 0.70
N SER A 35 2.70 -24.75 0.98
CA SER A 35 3.08 -24.37 2.35
C SER A 35 2.56 -22.99 2.75
N TYR A 36 2.02 -22.20 1.83
CA TYR A 36 1.61 -20.81 2.08
C TYR A 36 0.66 -20.68 3.28
N LYS A 37 -0.39 -21.52 3.36
CA LYS A 37 -1.35 -21.49 4.48
C LYS A 37 -0.72 -21.81 5.85
N ARG A 38 0.37 -22.59 5.85
CA ARG A 38 1.13 -22.92 7.08
C ARG A 38 2.10 -21.80 7.45
N VAL A 39 2.69 -21.14 6.46
CA VAL A 39 3.70 -20.09 6.65
C VAL A 39 3.05 -18.75 7.03
N VAL A 40 2.06 -18.31 6.25
CA VAL A 40 1.36 -17.03 6.39
C VAL A 40 0.08 -17.23 7.20
N THR A 41 0.16 -16.94 8.50
CA THR A 41 -0.95 -17.02 9.43
C THR A 41 -1.46 -15.63 9.82
N PRO A 42 -2.74 -15.48 10.23
CA PRO A 42 -3.29 -14.19 10.65
C PRO A 42 -2.50 -13.53 11.79
N ARG A 43 -2.05 -14.34 12.77
CA ARG A 43 -1.23 -13.84 13.89
C ARG A 43 0.11 -13.28 13.42
N ARG A 44 0.80 -13.98 12.50
CA ARG A 44 2.08 -13.51 11.94
C ARG A 44 1.89 -12.26 11.08
N ALA A 45 0.80 -12.19 10.30
CA ALA A 45 0.47 -11.00 9.53
C ALA A 45 0.19 -9.79 10.43
N GLY A 46 -0.55 -9.98 11.53
CA GLY A 46 -0.77 -8.92 12.53
C GLY A 46 0.53 -8.43 13.17
N VAL A 47 1.42 -9.35 13.56
CA VAL A 47 2.76 -8.99 14.07
C VAL A 47 3.57 -8.21 13.04
N ALA A 48 3.56 -8.64 11.77
CA ALA A 48 4.26 -7.93 10.70
C ALA A 48 3.75 -6.50 10.51
N VAL A 49 2.43 -6.28 10.58
CA VAL A 49 1.84 -4.93 10.50
C VAL A 49 2.29 -4.04 11.66
N VAL A 50 2.27 -4.55 12.89
CA VAL A 50 2.75 -3.81 14.07
C VAL A 50 4.23 -3.45 13.92
N LEU A 51 5.06 -4.40 13.48
CA LEU A 51 6.48 -4.14 13.23
C LEU A 51 6.69 -3.07 12.15
N CYS A 52 5.91 -3.09 11.06
CA CYS A 52 5.98 -2.07 10.03
C CYS A 52 5.67 -0.67 10.59
N TRP A 53 4.65 -0.55 11.43
CA TRP A 53 4.32 0.72 12.10
C TRP A 53 5.42 1.16 13.06
N MET A 54 5.96 0.26 13.87
CA MET A 54 7.06 0.57 14.79
C MET A 54 8.28 1.10 14.03
N VAL A 55 8.68 0.44 12.94
CA VAL A 55 9.78 0.91 12.08
C VAL A 55 9.44 2.27 11.46
N ALA A 56 8.21 2.46 10.99
CA ALA A 56 7.77 3.74 10.41
C ALA A 56 7.85 4.90 11.41
N PHE A 57 7.47 4.67 12.68
CA PHE A 57 7.62 5.65 13.75
C PHE A 57 9.08 5.96 14.03
N VAL A 58 9.94 4.94 14.16
CA VAL A 58 11.37 5.13 14.42
C VAL A 58 12.01 5.95 13.31
N VAL A 59 11.80 5.56 12.06
CA VAL A 59 12.36 6.27 10.90
C VAL A 59 11.78 7.69 10.83
N GLY A 60 10.46 7.85 10.85
CA GLY A 60 9.81 9.15 10.65
C GLY A 60 10.00 10.15 11.80
N LEU A 61 10.24 9.69 13.04
CA LEU A 61 10.50 10.55 14.20
C LEU A 61 11.99 10.79 14.46
N THR A 62 12.90 10.23 13.66
CA THR A 62 14.34 10.46 13.79
C THR A 62 14.72 11.96 13.84
N PRO A 63 14.09 12.87 13.04
CA PRO A 63 14.37 14.30 13.16
C PRO A 63 14.02 14.89 14.53
N MET A 64 13.05 14.33 15.25
CA MET A 64 12.71 14.76 16.62
C MET A 64 13.75 14.32 17.66
N LEU A 65 14.53 13.28 17.37
CA LEU A 65 15.59 12.78 18.26
C LEU A 65 16.89 13.59 18.18
N GLY A 66 16.96 14.57 17.28
CA GLY A 66 18.09 15.50 17.19
C GLY A 66 18.64 15.73 15.79
N TRP A 67 18.23 14.94 14.78
CA TRP A 67 18.69 15.12 13.40
C TRP A 67 17.84 16.16 12.64
N ASN A 68 17.86 17.40 13.12
CA ASN A 68 17.12 18.52 12.57
C ASN A 68 17.99 19.77 12.46
N ASN A 69 17.50 20.80 11.78
CA ASN A 69 18.26 22.04 11.55
C ASN A 69 18.10 23.07 12.69
N LEU A 70 17.48 22.72 13.82
CA LEU A 70 17.13 23.67 14.88
C LEU A 70 18.36 24.36 15.48
N GLN A 71 19.46 23.63 15.68
CA GLN A 71 20.71 24.19 16.20
C GLN A 71 21.30 25.21 15.21
N ARG A 72 21.34 24.88 13.92
CA ARG A 72 21.83 25.77 12.85
C ARG A 72 21.00 27.04 12.72
N LEU A 73 19.67 26.94 12.87
CA LEU A 73 18.78 28.10 12.86
C LEU A 73 18.96 28.99 14.09
N ARG A 74 19.33 28.42 15.25
CA ARG A 74 19.61 29.16 16.48
C ARG A 74 20.93 29.93 16.40
N GLU A 75 21.95 29.35 15.77
CA GLU A 75 23.28 29.95 15.61
C GLU A 75 23.29 31.09 14.59
N ASN A 76 22.48 31.02 13.53
CA ASN A 76 22.38 32.07 12.50
C ASN A 76 21.61 33.33 12.94
N GLY A 77 21.11 33.40 14.17
CA GLY A 77 20.39 34.57 14.69
C GLY A 77 19.05 34.85 14.01
N SER A 78 18.52 33.93 13.20
CA SER A 78 17.21 34.06 12.52
C SER A 78 16.02 33.73 13.42
N MET A 79 16.26 33.63 14.74
CA MET A 79 15.22 33.45 15.74
C MET A 79 14.84 34.83 16.25
N ASP A 80 13.65 35.30 15.87
CA ASP A 80 13.07 36.51 16.46
C ASP A 80 12.85 36.29 17.97
N ALA A 81 12.71 37.37 18.74
CA ALA A 81 12.65 37.36 20.20
C ALA A 81 11.60 36.39 20.81
N ASP A 82 10.60 35.98 20.02
CA ASP A 82 9.52 35.06 20.40
C ASP A 82 9.71 33.59 19.98
N LEU A 83 10.90 33.18 19.51
CA LEU A 83 11.17 31.78 19.07
C LEU A 83 10.21 31.29 17.96
N VAL A 84 9.66 32.21 17.17
CA VAL A 84 8.72 31.91 16.07
C VAL A 84 9.48 31.75 14.75
N ILE A 85 9.30 30.60 14.10
CA ILE A 85 9.93 30.27 12.81
C ILE A 85 8.84 30.04 11.77
N THR A 86 9.03 30.55 10.55
CA THR A 86 8.18 30.22 9.40
C THR A 86 8.28 28.72 9.11
N CYS A 87 7.13 28.03 9.17
CA CYS A 87 7.10 26.57 9.06
C CYS A 87 7.29 26.11 7.61
N GLN A 88 8.54 26.01 7.19
CA GLN A 88 8.94 25.46 5.89
C GLN A 88 9.70 24.15 6.10
N PHE A 89 9.40 23.16 5.26
CA PHE A 89 9.96 21.81 5.38
C PHE A 89 11.50 21.82 5.36
N GLU A 90 12.10 22.54 4.43
CA GLU A 90 13.56 22.63 4.26
C GLU A 90 14.24 23.33 5.44
N ASN A 91 13.52 24.21 6.15
CA ASN A 91 14.06 24.90 7.32
C ASN A 91 14.15 23.98 8.52
N VAL A 92 13.16 23.10 8.74
CA VAL A 92 13.11 22.26 9.95
C VAL A 92 13.68 20.84 9.76
N ILE A 93 13.67 20.32 8.54
CA ILE A 93 14.18 18.98 8.21
C ILE A 93 15.51 19.10 7.46
N SER A 94 16.54 18.36 7.91
CA SER A 94 17.83 18.30 7.24
C SER A 94 17.72 17.56 5.90
N MET A 95 18.30 18.14 4.84
CA MET A 95 18.38 17.50 3.52
C MET A 95 19.28 16.26 3.52
N GLU A 96 20.30 16.22 4.38
CA GLU A 96 21.15 15.03 4.56
C GLU A 96 20.33 13.86 5.11
N TYR A 97 19.46 14.12 6.09
CA TYR A 97 18.52 13.13 6.60
C TYR A 97 17.57 12.65 5.49
N MET A 98 16.99 13.58 4.71
CA MET A 98 16.04 13.23 3.65
C MET A 98 16.67 12.41 2.51
N VAL A 99 17.92 12.68 2.16
CA VAL A 99 18.58 12.02 1.04
C VAL A 99 19.27 10.72 1.48
N TYR A 100 20.18 10.78 2.45
CA TYR A 100 20.99 9.61 2.82
C TYR A 100 20.20 8.60 3.64
N PHE A 101 19.55 9.06 4.71
CA PHE A 101 18.85 8.16 5.61
C PHE A 101 17.49 7.76 5.04
N ASN A 102 16.64 8.74 4.72
CA ASN A 102 15.29 8.46 4.25
C ASN A 102 15.27 7.88 2.83
N PHE A 103 15.78 8.60 1.83
CA PHE A 103 15.69 8.14 0.44
C PHE A 103 16.57 6.92 0.15
N PHE A 104 17.89 7.00 0.35
CA PHE A 104 18.79 5.89 0.04
C PHE A 104 18.72 4.74 1.05
N GLY A 105 18.42 5.01 2.32
CA GLY A 105 18.30 3.97 3.35
C GLY A 105 16.93 3.28 3.35
N TRP A 106 15.83 4.04 3.31
CA TRP A 106 14.50 3.51 3.63
C TRP A 106 13.47 3.54 2.50
N VAL A 107 13.71 4.27 1.41
CA VAL A 107 12.81 4.33 0.25
C VAL A 107 13.33 3.48 -0.90
N LEU A 108 14.58 3.72 -1.33
CA LEU A 108 15.17 3.08 -2.50
C LEU A 108 15.34 1.56 -2.32
N PRO A 109 15.86 1.03 -1.18
CA PRO A 109 16.05 -0.42 -1.05
C PRO A 109 14.74 -1.20 -1.05
N PRO A 110 13.68 -0.79 -0.32
CA PRO A 110 12.35 -1.42 -0.46
C PRO A 110 11.79 -1.33 -1.88
N LEU A 111 11.97 -0.21 -2.57
CA LEU A 111 11.52 -0.06 -3.96
C LEU A 111 12.21 -1.08 -4.89
N LEU A 112 13.53 -1.18 -4.82
CA LEU A 112 14.31 -2.14 -5.59
C LEU A 112 13.93 -3.59 -5.24
N LEU A 113 13.77 -3.90 -3.96
CA LEU A 113 13.35 -5.23 -3.53
C LEU A 113 11.95 -5.58 -4.06
N MET A 114 11.00 -4.65 -4.02
CA MET A 114 9.68 -4.85 -4.61
C MET A 114 9.76 -5.08 -6.13
N LEU A 115 10.57 -4.31 -6.85
CA LEU A 115 10.78 -4.48 -8.29
C LEU A 115 11.35 -5.87 -8.61
N LEU A 116 12.36 -6.31 -7.87
CA LEU A 116 12.95 -7.65 -8.01
C LEU A 116 11.92 -8.75 -7.73
N ILE A 117 11.14 -8.62 -6.67
CA ILE A 117 10.07 -9.56 -6.33
C ILE A 117 9.05 -9.65 -7.47
N TYR A 118 8.60 -8.52 -8.03
CA TYR A 118 7.63 -8.55 -9.14
C TYR A 118 8.25 -9.13 -10.41
N ALA A 119 9.50 -8.80 -10.73
CA ALA A 119 10.21 -9.39 -11.86
C ALA A 119 10.29 -10.93 -11.75
N GLU A 120 10.65 -11.45 -10.57
CA GLU A 120 10.66 -12.89 -10.27
C GLU A 120 9.27 -13.52 -10.41
N ILE A 121 8.21 -12.84 -9.93
CA ILE A 121 6.83 -13.30 -10.09
C ILE A 121 6.45 -13.38 -11.58
N PHE A 122 6.75 -12.34 -12.36
CA PHE A 122 6.44 -12.33 -13.79
C PHE A 122 7.23 -13.41 -14.54
N TYR A 123 8.53 -13.53 -14.28
CA TYR A 123 9.38 -14.56 -14.86
C TYR A 123 8.85 -15.97 -14.56
N MET A 124 8.51 -16.24 -13.30
CA MET A 124 7.98 -17.53 -12.87
C MET A 124 6.63 -17.85 -13.53
N ILE A 125 5.73 -16.87 -13.63
CA ILE A 125 4.43 -17.06 -14.29
C ILE A 125 4.61 -17.35 -15.78
N HIS A 126 5.44 -16.57 -16.49
CA HIS A 126 5.69 -16.79 -17.92
C HIS A 126 6.30 -18.17 -18.18
N ARG A 127 7.32 -18.56 -17.42
CA ARG A 127 7.94 -19.90 -17.54
C ARG A 127 6.96 -21.05 -17.30
N GLN A 128 5.98 -20.87 -16.41
CA GLN A 128 4.94 -21.87 -16.13
C GLN A 128 3.85 -21.93 -17.20
N LEU A 129 3.64 -20.84 -17.95
CA LEU A 129 2.74 -20.80 -19.10
C LEU A 129 3.40 -21.43 -20.34
N ASP A 130 4.69 -21.15 -20.57
CA ASP A 130 5.45 -21.70 -21.71
C ASP A 130 5.61 -23.21 -21.61
N LYS A 131 5.91 -23.75 -20.42
CA LYS A 131 6.00 -25.20 -20.19
C LYS A 131 4.68 -25.96 -20.38
N LYS A 132 3.53 -25.28 -20.42
CA LYS A 132 2.20 -25.89 -20.52
C LYS A 132 1.59 -25.90 -21.92
N VAL A 133 2.20 -25.21 -22.89
CA VAL A 133 1.85 -25.38 -24.31
C VAL A 133 2.10 -26.83 -24.78
N SER A 134 2.94 -27.58 -24.06
CA SER A 134 3.29 -28.98 -24.36
C SER A 134 2.46 -30.04 -23.61
N THR A 135 1.53 -29.69 -22.70
CA THR A 135 0.78 -30.71 -21.92
C THR A 135 -0.65 -30.24 -21.63
N SER A 136 -1.58 -30.72 -22.45
CA SER A 136 -3.01 -30.37 -22.45
C SER A 136 -3.74 -30.95 -21.23
N HIS A 137 -3.85 -30.20 -20.13
CA HIS A 137 -4.91 -30.39 -19.12
C HIS A 137 -5.26 -29.04 -18.45
N SER A 138 -6.55 -28.75 -18.35
CA SER A 138 -7.16 -27.42 -18.49
C SER A 138 -7.48 -26.63 -17.21
N ASP A 139 -6.82 -26.88 -16.07
CA ASP A 139 -7.13 -26.17 -14.80
C ASP A 139 -6.08 -25.14 -14.32
N PRO A 140 -4.75 -25.42 -14.39
CA PRO A 140 -3.79 -24.53 -13.76
C PRO A 140 -3.50 -23.24 -14.57
N SER A 141 -3.74 -23.20 -15.89
CA SER A 141 -3.61 -21.96 -16.69
C SER A 141 -4.57 -20.87 -16.22
N LYS A 142 -5.78 -21.26 -15.79
CA LYS A 142 -6.80 -20.37 -15.23
C LYS A 142 -6.41 -19.82 -13.86
N TYR A 143 -5.71 -20.61 -13.04
CA TYR A 143 -5.14 -20.17 -11.76
C TYR A 143 -4.02 -19.15 -11.99
N TYR A 144 -3.00 -19.48 -12.79
CA TYR A 144 -1.89 -18.56 -13.07
C TYR A 144 -2.34 -17.30 -13.80
N GLY A 145 -3.34 -17.38 -14.68
CA GLY A 145 -3.93 -16.19 -15.32
C GLY A 145 -4.62 -15.24 -14.34
N LYS A 146 -5.24 -15.76 -13.26
CA LYS A 146 -5.81 -14.93 -12.18
C LYS A 146 -4.71 -14.30 -11.35
N GLU A 147 -3.70 -15.07 -10.96
CA GLU A 147 -2.54 -14.56 -10.20
C GLU A 147 -1.77 -13.52 -11.01
N LEU A 148 -1.62 -13.68 -12.33
CA LEU A 148 -1.01 -12.70 -13.22
C LEU A 148 -1.80 -11.39 -13.27
N LYS A 149 -3.12 -11.44 -13.38
CA LYS A 149 -3.97 -10.22 -13.36
C LYS A 149 -3.83 -9.47 -12.04
N LEU A 150 -3.75 -10.20 -10.93
CA LEU A 150 -3.53 -9.62 -9.61
C LEU A 150 -2.12 -9.02 -9.49
N ALA A 151 -1.07 -9.74 -9.91
CA ALA A 151 0.31 -9.26 -9.93
C ALA A 151 0.46 -7.99 -10.78
N LYS A 152 -0.13 -7.97 -11.99
CA LYS A 152 -0.19 -6.76 -12.84
C LYS A 152 -0.86 -5.58 -12.15
N SER A 153 -1.92 -5.83 -11.37
CA SER A 153 -2.56 -4.76 -10.60
C SER A 153 -1.65 -4.21 -9.51
N LEU A 154 -0.90 -5.07 -8.82
CA LEU A 154 -0.02 -4.64 -7.72
C LEU A 154 1.27 -4.01 -8.23
N ALA A 155 1.82 -4.48 -9.35
CA ALA A 155 2.92 -3.83 -10.05
C ALA A 155 2.52 -2.42 -10.53
N LEU A 156 1.27 -2.22 -10.97
CA LEU A 156 0.75 -0.89 -11.28
C LEU A 156 0.69 0.01 -10.04
N VAL A 157 0.25 -0.51 -8.88
CA VAL A 157 0.28 0.26 -7.62
C VAL A 157 1.72 0.67 -7.28
N LEU A 158 2.69 -0.23 -7.41
CA LEU A 158 4.11 0.08 -7.19
C LEU A 158 4.62 1.15 -8.16
N PHE A 159 4.28 1.05 -9.45
CA PHE A 159 4.66 2.04 -10.45
C PHE A 159 4.10 3.43 -10.13
N LEU A 160 2.82 3.50 -9.74
CA LEU A 160 2.18 4.76 -9.37
C LEU A 160 2.76 5.33 -8.06
N PHE A 161 3.14 4.48 -7.12
CA PHE A 161 3.88 4.88 -5.92
C PHE A 161 5.25 5.48 -6.29
N ALA A 162 6.03 4.81 -7.14
CA ALA A 162 7.32 5.32 -7.59
C ALA A 162 7.17 6.65 -8.33
N LEU A 163 6.20 6.72 -9.26
CA LEU A 163 5.94 7.93 -10.03
C LEU A 163 5.52 9.11 -9.15
N SER A 164 4.81 8.85 -8.05
CA SER A 164 4.36 9.90 -7.14
C SER A 164 5.42 10.40 -6.17
N TRP A 165 6.32 9.53 -5.72
CA TRP A 165 7.32 9.87 -4.71
C TRP A 165 8.70 10.24 -5.27
N LEU A 166 9.13 9.62 -6.37
CA LEU A 166 10.46 9.87 -6.94
C LEU A 166 10.70 11.35 -7.32
N PRO A 167 9.74 12.09 -7.90
CA PRO A 167 9.97 13.50 -8.23
C PRO A 167 10.38 14.34 -7.02
N LEU A 168 9.73 14.16 -5.87
CA LEU A 168 10.05 14.89 -4.65
C LEU A 168 11.43 14.48 -4.10
N HIS A 169 11.76 13.19 -4.11
CA HIS A 169 13.09 12.73 -3.68
C HIS A 169 14.21 13.23 -4.62
N ILE A 170 13.97 13.28 -5.93
CA ILE A 170 14.92 13.84 -6.89
C ILE A 170 15.14 15.34 -6.60
N LEU A 171 14.09 16.11 -6.32
CA LEU A 171 14.21 17.52 -5.94
C LEU A 171 15.01 17.69 -4.63
N ASN A 172 14.83 16.80 -3.65
CA ASN A 172 15.63 16.81 -2.42
C ASN A 172 17.11 16.51 -2.71
N CYS A 173 17.41 15.55 -3.60
CA CYS A 173 18.78 15.27 -4.04
C CYS A 173 19.40 16.49 -4.74
N ILE A 174 18.67 17.14 -5.65
CA ILE A 174 19.15 18.36 -6.32
C ILE A 174 19.44 19.46 -5.29
N THR A 175 18.57 19.63 -4.30
CA THR A 175 18.75 20.62 -3.22
C THR A 175 19.98 20.35 -2.37
N LEU A 176 20.31 19.09 -2.11
CA LEU A 176 21.50 18.71 -1.35
C LEU A 176 22.78 18.81 -2.18
N PHE A 177 22.80 18.23 -3.39
CA PHE A 177 24.01 18.07 -4.20
C PHE A 177 24.29 19.27 -5.12
N CYS A 178 23.27 20.08 -5.43
CA CYS A 178 23.41 21.29 -6.22
C CYS A 178 22.66 22.47 -5.56
N PRO A 179 23.23 23.08 -4.51
CA PRO A 179 22.60 24.23 -3.85
C PRO A 179 22.46 25.45 -4.76
N ALA A 180 23.32 25.58 -5.79
CA ALA A 180 23.24 26.64 -6.79
C ALA A 180 22.16 26.42 -7.87
N CYS A 181 21.55 25.23 -7.94
CA CYS A 181 20.53 24.93 -8.92
C CYS A 181 19.18 25.53 -8.50
N GLU A 182 18.74 26.55 -9.22
CA GLU A 182 17.40 27.11 -9.08
C GLU A 182 16.35 26.11 -9.54
N LYS A 183 15.33 25.92 -8.72
CA LYS A 183 14.20 25.03 -9.00
C LYS A 183 12.96 25.91 -9.08
N PRO A 184 12.24 25.92 -10.19
CA PRO A 184 11.03 26.72 -10.28
C PRO A 184 9.97 26.20 -9.31
N MET A 185 9.31 27.12 -8.60
CA MET A 185 8.39 26.80 -7.51
C MET A 185 7.24 25.87 -7.93
N PHE A 186 6.78 25.98 -9.17
CA PHE A 186 5.71 25.12 -9.69
C PHE A 186 6.09 23.63 -9.69
N LEU A 187 7.37 23.29 -9.93
CA LEU A 187 7.82 21.89 -9.90
C LEU A 187 7.75 21.29 -8.50
N ILE A 188 8.11 22.09 -7.48
CA ILE A 188 8.03 21.69 -6.07
C ILE A 188 6.56 21.43 -5.70
N TYR A 189 5.65 22.35 -6.04
CA TYR A 189 4.22 22.17 -5.76
C TYR A 189 3.61 20.98 -6.49
N ILE A 190 3.96 20.75 -7.76
CA ILE A 190 3.48 19.57 -8.51
C ILE A 190 3.98 18.28 -7.84
N ALA A 191 5.26 18.22 -7.46
CA ALA A 191 5.82 17.05 -6.80
C ALA A 191 5.13 16.78 -5.45
N ILE A 192 4.90 17.82 -4.64
CA ILE A 192 4.15 17.72 -3.38
C ILE A 192 2.72 17.21 -3.64
N LEU A 193 2.00 17.83 -4.57
CA LEU A 193 0.63 17.42 -4.92
C LEU A 193 0.57 15.96 -5.34
N LEU A 194 1.56 15.51 -6.10
CA LEU A 194 1.66 14.13 -6.57
C LEU A 194 1.84 13.15 -5.41
N THR A 195 2.67 13.47 -4.41
CA THR A 195 2.83 12.65 -3.20
C THR A 195 1.53 12.54 -2.39
N HIS A 196 0.78 13.63 -2.24
CA HIS A 196 -0.53 13.60 -1.59
C HIS A 196 -1.55 12.79 -2.40
N GLY A 197 -1.53 12.94 -3.72
CA GLY A 197 -2.39 12.21 -4.65
C GLY A 197 -2.24 10.69 -4.57
N ASN A 198 -1.04 10.18 -4.23
CA ASN A 198 -0.79 8.75 -4.03
C ASN A 198 -1.78 8.07 -3.07
N SER A 199 -2.22 8.80 -2.03
CA SER A 199 -3.20 8.28 -1.07
C SER A 199 -4.57 8.02 -1.71
N ALA A 200 -4.98 8.86 -2.65
CA ALA A 200 -6.25 8.73 -3.38
C ALA A 200 -6.19 7.64 -4.47
N VAL A 201 -5.00 7.36 -5.01
CA VAL A 201 -4.79 6.35 -6.05
C VAL A 201 -5.11 4.94 -5.56
N ASN A 202 -4.82 4.62 -4.29
CA ASN A 202 -4.96 3.25 -3.77
C ASN A 202 -6.40 2.69 -3.88
N PRO A 203 -7.46 3.34 -3.36
CA PRO A 203 -8.85 2.86 -3.55
C PRO A 203 -9.28 2.80 -5.01
N ILE A 204 -8.88 3.78 -5.83
CA ILE A 204 -9.22 3.85 -7.25
C ILE A 204 -8.68 2.61 -7.96
N VAL A 205 -7.40 2.30 -7.79
CA VAL A 205 -6.77 1.13 -8.41
C VAL A 205 -7.48 -0.16 -7.96
N TYR A 206 -7.82 -0.29 -6.69
CA TYR A 206 -8.54 -1.47 -6.20
C TYR A 206 -9.96 -1.60 -6.78
N ALA A 207 -10.69 -0.50 -6.89
CA ALA A 207 -12.04 -0.48 -7.46
C ALA A 207 -12.05 -0.88 -8.94
N PHE A 208 -11.09 -0.40 -9.74
CA PHE A 208 -11.03 -0.71 -11.18
C PHE A 208 -10.43 -2.10 -11.46
N ARG A 209 -9.50 -2.58 -10.64
CA ARG A 209 -8.71 -3.79 -10.95
C ARG A 209 -9.18 -5.04 -10.22
N ILE A 210 -9.76 -4.91 -9.03
CA ILE A 210 -10.18 -6.06 -8.22
C ILE A 210 -11.70 -6.18 -8.25
N LYS A 211 -12.20 -7.15 -9.04
CA LYS A 211 -13.66 -7.39 -9.21
C LYS A 211 -14.42 -7.49 -7.89
N LYS A 212 -13.83 -8.13 -6.87
CA LYS A 212 -14.45 -8.27 -5.53
C LYS A 212 -14.65 -6.91 -4.84
N PHE A 213 -13.66 -6.02 -4.90
CA PHE A 213 -13.77 -4.66 -4.37
C PHE A 213 -14.80 -3.85 -5.15
N ARG A 214 -14.78 -3.92 -6.47
CA ARG A 214 -15.77 -3.25 -7.31
C ARG A 214 -17.20 -3.63 -6.94
N THR A 215 -17.48 -4.93 -6.80
CA THR A 215 -18.81 -5.42 -6.40
C THR A 215 -19.18 -4.97 -4.98
N ALA A 216 -18.23 -4.94 -4.04
CA ALA A 216 -18.48 -4.43 -2.69
C ALA A 216 -18.78 -2.92 -2.70
N PHE A 217 -18.00 -2.12 -3.43
CA PHE A 217 -18.24 -0.68 -3.56
C PHE A 217 -19.59 -0.38 -4.20
N LEU A 218 -19.98 -1.08 -5.26
CA LEU A 218 -21.29 -0.93 -5.88
C LEU A 218 -22.42 -1.30 -4.92
N LYS A 219 -22.28 -2.37 -4.13
CA LYS A 219 -23.27 -2.74 -3.11
C LYS A 219 -23.41 -1.68 -2.01
N ILE A 220 -22.28 -1.14 -1.53
CA ILE A 220 -22.28 -0.07 -0.53
C ILE A 220 -22.95 1.18 -1.12
N TRP A 221 -22.62 1.53 -2.36
CA TRP A 221 -23.21 2.67 -3.06
C TRP A 221 -24.72 2.50 -3.26
N GLU A 222 -25.18 1.34 -3.73
CA GLU A 222 -26.60 1.05 -3.92
C GLU A 222 -27.39 1.10 -2.61
N HIS A 223 -26.80 0.60 -1.52
CA HIS A 223 -27.47 0.50 -0.22
C HIS A 223 -27.50 1.83 0.55
N TYR A 224 -26.39 2.57 0.57
CA TYR A 224 -26.24 3.76 1.41
C TYR A 224 -26.36 5.09 0.65
N VAL A 225 -26.07 5.13 -0.65
CA VAL A 225 -26.08 6.39 -1.44
C VAL A 225 -27.31 6.46 -2.34
N CYS A 226 -27.67 5.36 -2.99
CA CYS A 226 -28.90 5.30 -3.81
C CYS A 226 -30.15 4.89 -3.01
N CYS A 227 -30.02 4.62 -1.71
CA CYS A 227 -31.11 4.15 -0.83
C CYS A 227 -32.00 3.08 -1.48
N LYS A 228 -31.42 2.19 -2.28
CA LYS A 228 -32.14 1.00 -2.75
C LYS A 228 -32.19 0.04 -1.57
N GLU A 229 -33.33 0.02 -0.90
CA GLU A 229 -33.64 -1.00 0.09
C GLU A 229 -33.44 -2.37 -0.58
N SER A 230 -32.34 -3.04 -0.22
CA SER A 230 -32.08 -4.39 -0.68
C SER A 230 -33.11 -5.28 0.00
N ALA A 231 -34.19 -5.58 -0.72
CA ALA A 231 -35.23 -6.55 -0.36
C ALA A 231 -34.72 -8.01 -0.25
N ARG A 232 -33.49 -8.22 0.25
CA ARG A 232 -32.80 -9.52 0.29
C ARG A 232 -31.97 -9.79 1.55
N ILE A 233 -32.19 -9.08 2.66
CA ILE A 233 -31.68 -9.48 3.99
C ILE A 233 -32.86 -9.92 4.87
N ARG A 234 -33.63 -10.90 4.40
CA ARG A 234 -34.48 -11.76 5.25
C ARG A 234 -34.83 -13.07 4.53
N ARG A 235 -33.82 -13.88 4.23
CA ARG A 235 -34.00 -15.34 4.18
C ARG A 235 -33.00 -15.96 5.14
N CYS A 236 -33.38 -15.93 6.41
CA CYS A 236 -32.80 -16.83 7.38
C CYS A 236 -33.09 -18.28 6.92
N PRO A 237 -32.17 -19.25 7.03
CA PRO A 237 -32.38 -20.63 6.59
C PRO A 237 -33.40 -21.44 7.44
N SER A 238 -34.46 -20.83 7.97
CA SER A 238 -35.39 -21.48 8.88
C SER A 238 -36.56 -22.19 8.17
N GLU A 239 -36.95 -21.77 6.96
CA GLU A 239 -38.14 -22.33 6.27
C GLU A 239 -37.89 -23.67 5.57
N ARG A 240 -36.62 -24.07 5.38
CA ARG A 240 -36.30 -25.36 4.74
C ARG A 240 -36.40 -26.54 5.71
N LEU A 241 -36.34 -26.30 7.03
CA LEU A 241 -36.52 -27.33 8.05
C LEU A 241 -38.02 -27.59 8.32
N ASP A 242 -38.83 -26.53 8.37
CA ASP A 242 -40.29 -26.64 8.59
C ASP A 242 -41.03 -27.35 7.45
N SER A 243 -40.54 -27.23 6.21
CA SER A 243 -41.11 -27.90 5.05
C SER A 243 -40.70 -29.38 4.94
N HIS A 244 -39.60 -29.80 5.58
CA HIS A 244 -39.23 -31.21 5.71
C HIS A 244 -39.97 -31.88 6.86
N ILE A 245 -40.14 -31.19 7.99
CA ILE A 245 -40.88 -31.71 9.15
C ILE A 245 -42.37 -31.87 8.81
N ARG A 246 -43.00 -30.89 8.14
CA ARG A 246 -44.41 -31.02 7.72
C ARG A 246 -44.66 -32.15 6.71
N ARG A 247 -43.69 -32.45 5.84
CA ARG A 247 -43.81 -33.59 4.90
C ARG A 247 -43.66 -34.95 5.59
N HIS A 248 -42.87 -35.03 6.65
CA HIS A 248 -42.74 -36.27 7.44
C HIS A 248 -43.92 -36.51 8.38
N GLN A 249 -44.55 -35.47 8.91
CA GLN A 249 -45.76 -35.63 9.75
C GLN A 249 -47.00 -36.03 8.93
N GLN A 250 -47.15 -35.51 7.72
CA GLN A 250 -48.31 -35.83 6.87
C GLN A 250 -48.25 -37.24 6.27
N GLN A 251 -47.13 -37.95 6.40
CA GLN A 251 -46.97 -39.33 5.93
C GLN A 251 -47.15 -40.37 7.05
N HIS A 252 -47.35 -39.91 8.30
CA HIS A 252 -47.59 -40.77 9.47
C HIS A 252 -49.05 -40.81 9.92
N ASP A 253 -49.90 -39.92 9.38
CA ASP A 253 -51.34 -39.84 9.67
C ASP A 253 -52.22 -40.58 8.63
N ASP A 254 -51.63 -41.17 7.59
CA ASP A 254 -52.32 -41.92 6.50
C ASP A 254 -52.11 -43.47 6.59
N ILE A 255 -51.83 -44.02 7.79
CA ILE A 255 -51.80 -45.48 8.05
C ILE A 255 -52.79 -45.85 9.16
#